data_AF-A0A1C0VST0-F1
#
_entry.id   AF-A0A1C0VST0-F1
#
_cell.length_a   1.000
_cell.length_b   1.000
_cell.length_c   1.000
_cell.angle_alpha   90.00
_cell.angle_beta   90.00
_cell.angle_gamma   90.00
#
_symmetry.space_group_name_H-M   'P 1'
#
loop_
_entity.id
_entity.type
_entity.pdbx_description
1 polymer ?
#
loop_
_entity_poly.entity_id
_entity_poly.type
_entity_poly.pdbx_seq_one_letter_code
_entity_poly.pdbx_strand_id
1 'polypeptide(L)' 'MVENTVNCAVECVNGCILGDRCPNQEYVTKASSFIENTSLDRMLQIAEEAVRKKRTAPPQWVIPDFPE' A
#
# COMPACT_ATOMS: atom_id res chain seq x y z
N MET A 1 8.73 28.11 6.74
CA MET A 1 8.91 26.74 6.23
C MET A 1 8.04 26.65 4.99
N VAL A 2 8.61 26.40 3.82
CA VAL A 2 7.83 26.41 2.56
C VAL A 2 6.96 25.15 2.57
N GLU A 3 5.65 25.31 2.64
CA GLU A 3 4.70 24.22 2.40
C GLU A 3 4.80 23.86 0.92
N ASN A 4 5.61 22.84 0.60
CA ASN A 4 5.58 22.26 -0.73
C ASN A 4 4.24 21.53 -0.88
N THR A 5 3.28 22.16 -1.53
CA THR A 5 2.07 21.49 -2.03
C THR A 5 2.47 20.48 -3.10
N VAL A 6 2.69 19.23 -2.68
CA VAL A 6 3.04 18.12 -3.57
C VAL A 6 1.76 17.52 -4.16
N ASN A 7 1.67 17.46 -5.49
CA ASN A 7 0.63 16.72 -6.17
C ASN A 7 1.06 15.25 -6.31
N CYS A 8 0.79 14.45 -5.29
CA CYS A 8 1.17 13.04 -5.26
C CYS A 8 0.63 12.21 -6.43
N ALA A 9 -0.48 12.62 -7.07
CA ALA A 9 -1.04 11.90 -8.21
C ALA A 9 -0.16 12.00 -9.47
N VAL A 10 0.66 13.05 -9.58
CA VAL A 10 1.57 13.28 -10.70
C VAL A 10 3.01 13.02 -10.28
N GLU A 11 3.42 13.57 -9.14
CA GLU A 11 4.82 13.63 -8.75
C GLU A 11 5.30 12.33 -8.08
N CYS A 12 4.41 11.60 -7.39
CA CYS A 12 4.75 10.37 -6.68
C CYS A 12 4.48 9.08 -7.48
N VAL A 13 4.22 9.19 -8.80
CA VAL A 13 3.82 8.04 -9.63
C VAL A 13 4.88 6.93 -9.67
N ASN A 14 6.16 7.31 -9.55
CA ASN A 14 7.31 6.41 -9.56
C ASN A 14 7.89 6.14 -8.16
N GLY A 15 7.20 6.58 -7.11
CA GLY A 15 7.66 6.45 -5.73
C GLY A 15 7.66 7.77 -4.98
N CYS A 16 8.08 7.71 -3.72
CA CYS A 16 8.03 8.86 -2.84
C CYS A 16 9.15 9.87 -3.15
N ILE A 17 8.78 11.13 -3.38
CA ILE A 17 9.69 12.22 -3.76
C ILE A 17 10.22 13.03 -2.56
N LEU A 18 9.74 12.73 -1.35
CA LEU A 18 10.04 13.50 -0.14
C LEU A 18 11.41 13.13 0.48
N GLY A 19 12.17 12.24 -0.17
CA GLY A 19 13.47 11.76 0.30
C GLY A 19 13.36 11.09 1.67
N ASP A 20 14.10 11.62 2.64
CA ASP A 20 14.13 11.10 4.01
C ASP A 20 12.82 11.32 4.81
N ARG A 21 11.86 12.08 4.27
CA ARG A 21 10.57 12.35 4.90
C ARG A 21 9.46 11.41 4.42
N CYS A 22 9.79 10.37 3.66
CA CYS A 22 8.79 9.39 3.26
C CYS A 22 8.26 8.65 4.50
N PRO A 23 6.95 8.50 4.67
CA PRO A 23 6.39 7.75 5.79
C PRO A 23 6.78 6.26 5.69
N ASN A 24 6.76 5.55 6.82
CA ASN A 24 6.92 4.09 6.89
C ASN A 24 8.29 3.56 6.41
N GLN A 25 9.34 4.40 6.46
CA GLN A 25 10.71 4.00 6.06
C GLN A 25 11.28 2.84 6.88
N GLU A 26 10.84 2.68 8.13
CA GLU A 26 11.22 1.58 9.00
C GLU A 26 10.87 0.20 8.43
N TYR A 27 9.93 0.14 7.48
CA TYR A 27 9.51 -1.11 6.85
C TYR A 27 10.25 -1.42 5.54
N VAL A 28 11.08 -0.51 5.02
CA VAL A 28 11.81 -0.69 3.75
C VAL A 28 12.65 -1.96 3.79
N THR A 29 13.45 -2.14 4.83
CA THR A 29 14.30 -3.33 4.99
C THR A 29 13.48 -4.62 4.97
N LYS A 30 12.35 -4.64 5.69
CA LYS A 30 11.47 -5.81 5.75
C LYS A 30 10.81 -6.10 4.40
N ALA A 31 10.40 -5.07 3.68
CA ALA A 31 9.81 -5.19 2.35
C ALA A 31 10.83 -5.72 1.34
N SER A 32 12.05 -5.19 1.33
CA SER A 32 13.14 -5.69 0.47
C SER A 32 13.45 -7.16 0.77
N SER A 33 13.61 -7.52 2.06
CA SER A 33 13.85 -8.91 2.44
C SER A 33 12.72 -9.85 2.04
N PHE A 34 11.46 -9.39 2.09
CA PHE A 34 10.33 -10.20 1.61
C PHE A 34 10.42 -10.43 0.10
N ILE A 35 10.71 -9.40 -0.69
CA ILE A 35 10.80 -9.51 -2.16
C ILE A 35 11.95 -10.42 -2.56
N GLU A 36 13.12 -10.28 -1.93
CA GLU A 36 14.31 -11.07 -2.24
C GLU A 36 14.15 -12.55 -1.86
N ASN A 37 13.52 -12.84 -0.72
CA ASN A 37 13.44 -14.21 -0.17
C ASN A 37 12.13 -14.94 -0.49
N THR A 38 11.19 -14.30 -1.19
CA THR A 38 9.92 -14.93 -1.58
C THR A 38 9.93 -15.22 -3.07
N SER A 39 9.73 -16.48 -3.46
CA SER A 39 9.60 -16.82 -4.89
C SER A 39 8.33 -16.23 -5.49
N LEU A 40 8.35 -16.01 -6.82
CA LEU A 40 7.19 -15.52 -7.54
C LEU A 40 5.95 -16.41 -7.34
N ASP A 41 6.13 -17.74 -7.41
CA ASP A 41 5.05 -18.70 -7.16
C ASP A 41 4.43 -18.53 -5.77
N ARG A 42 5.28 -18.29 -4.76
CA ARG A 42 4.81 -18.07 -3.39
C ARG A 42 4.04 -16.76 -3.27
N MET A 43 4.46 -15.70 -3.96
CA MET A 43 3.71 -14.44 -4.01
C MET A 43 2.34 -14.62 -4.66
N LEU A 44 2.26 -15.37 -5.77
CA LEU A 44 0.99 -15.65 -6.45
C LEU A 44 0.02 -16.43 -5.55
N GLN A 45 0.50 -17.43 -4.81
CA GLN A 45 -0.31 -18.15 -3.83
C GLN A 45 -0.87 -17.22 -2.73
N ILE A 46 -0.05 -16.29 -2.23
CA ILE A 46 -0.48 -15.31 -1.22
C ILE A 46 -1.60 -14.41 -1.78
N ALA A 47 -1.47 -13.99 -3.04
CA ALA A 47 -2.46 -13.16 -3.71
C ALA A 47 -3.79 -13.91 -3.91
N GLU A 48 -3.76 -15.16 -4.36
CA GLU A 48 -4.95 -16.00 -4.51
C GLU A 48 -5.68 -16.22 -3.18
N GLU A 49 -4.94 -16.47 -2.11
CA GLU A 49 -5.50 -16.62 -0.76
C GLU A 49 -6.17 -15.33 -0.26
N ALA A 50 -5.59 -14.16 -0.54
CA ALA A 50 -6.18 -12.88 -0.22
C ALA A 50 -7.51 -12.66 -0.98
N VAL A 51 -7.54 -13.00 -2.27
CA VAL A 51 -8.76 -12.93 -3.09
C VAL A 51 -9.83 -13.89 -2.56
N ARG A 52 -9.44 -15.12 -2.23
CA ARG A 52 -10.34 -16.12 -1.64
C ARG A 52 -10.97 -15.60 -0.35
N LYS A 53 -10.16 -15.11 0.59
CA LYS A 53 -10.63 -14.53 1.86
C LYS A 53 -11.61 -13.38 1.63
N LYS A 54 -11.31 -12.48 0.68
CA LYS A 54 -12.20 -11.36 0.35
C LYS A 54 -13.55 -11.83 -0.21
N ARG A 55 -13.56 -12.89 -1.02
CA ARG A 55 -14.80 -13.48 -1.57
C ARG A 55 -15.64 -14.21 -0.53
N THR A 56 -15.00 -14.82 0.46
CA THR A 56 -15.71 -15.54 1.53
C THR A 56 -16.06 -14.67 2.73
N ALA A 57 -15.51 -13.46 2.82
CA ALA A 57 -15.79 -12.53 3.91
C ALA A 57 -17.25 -12.04 3.83
N PRO A 58 -17.92 -11.83 4.98
CA PRO A 58 -19.23 -11.20 4.99
C PRO A 58 -19.16 -9.78 4.38
N PRO A 59 -20.27 -9.29 3.79
CA PRO A 59 -20.30 -7.96 3.22
C PRO A 59 -20.03 -6.90 4.30
N GLN A 60 -19.12 -5.98 4.01
CA GLN A 60 -18.84 -4.84 4.87
C GLN A 60 -19.77 -3.69 4.46
N TRP A 61 -20.74 -3.37 5.31
CA TRP A 61 -21.63 -2.23 5.10
C TRP A 61 -20.91 -0.96 5.54
N VAL A 62 -20.57 -0.10 4.59
CA VAL A 62 -20.05 1.24 4.87
C VAL A 62 -21.23 2.19 4.82
N ILE A 63 -21.60 2.75 5.97
CA ILE A 63 -22.59 3.82 6.04
C ILE A 63 -21.87 5.12 5.67
N PRO A 64 -22.25 5.81 4.57
CA PRO A 64 -21.63 7.07 4.21
C PRO A 64 -21.94 8.13 5.26
N ASP A 65 -20.96 8.97 5.61
CA ASP A 65 -21.21 10.21 6.34
C ASP A 65 -21.86 11.19 5.36
N PHE A 66 -23.18 11.41 5.50
CA PHE A 66 -23.87 12.44 4.76
C PHE A 66 -23.71 13.77 5.50
N PRO A 67 -23.13 14.82 4.88
CA PRO A 67 -23.14 16.16 5.47
C PRO A 67 -24.59 16.70 5.52
N GLU A 68 -24.94 17.40 6.61
CA GLU A 68 -26.22 18.13 6.77
C GLU A 68 -26.37 19.29 5.76
#